data_AF-A0A375C0L6-F1
#
_entry.id   AF-A0A375C0L6-F1
#
_cell.length_a   1.000
_cell.length_b   1.000
_cell.length_c   1.000
_cell.angle_alpha   90.00
_cell.angle_beta   90.00
_cell.angle_gamma   90.00
#
_symmetry.space_group_name_H-M   'P 1'
#
loop_
_entity.id
_entity.type
_entity.pdbx_description
1 polymer ?
#
loop_
_entity_poly.entity_id
_entity_poly.type
_entity_poly.pdbx_seq_one_letter_code
_entity_poly.pdbx_strand_id
1 'polypeptide(L)'
;MLSHSAAHLAPPARSRIRRQARTTFGTVFLLVFLVAVLEGAARKWVAGSLSLPLVLLRDLLAVYGIYYAMRYGGFTPARPAVRLLLLWSALVLAWGLVQTIAGEGNLAIMLVGLRFWLLYLWFGVAAALLLEPDDVAAICKTTLVLMVLMAPLVVLQHYLPPGSFLNRQVDGDEDRVFMMVGDIVRTTGTFSFTLGYTTFLAIAMPMALHYVLGGDGKRHWLYALVVLGSLLVSVLVSGSRATVLLLPGLFAVAALCTLLFGRAVAKRRVLVWAGAAVLIGAVGMAVFSESVEGTVQRFHDAAEDEDFSDRVGTMFLGESEAYAKPSLLGAGLGRGSNLASYLERGEITFMLSETETGRTIEEAGLLGYLYVALKFTVCVAGLWLAVGAARRSGNSFAILLWLVATLCLLTWSLIGQLTANVLGFLFVGFTMAVTRLARQGRLARTDGRARPRRPR
;
A
#
# COMPACT_ATOMS: atom_id res chain seq x y z
N MET A 1 32.47 4.46 -68.80
CA MET A 1 31.05 4.84 -69.00
C MET A 1 30.19 3.67 -68.59
N LEU A 2 29.32 3.86 -67.57
CA LEU A 2 28.03 3.19 -67.29
C LEU A 2 28.04 1.62 -67.21
N SER A 3 27.42 0.90 -66.26
CA SER A 3 26.27 1.11 -65.37
C SER A 3 26.40 0.10 -64.19
N HIS A 4 26.06 0.40 -62.93
CA HIS A 4 24.72 0.30 -62.30
C HIS A 4 23.85 -0.86 -62.84
N SER A 5 23.12 -1.68 -62.09
CA SER A 5 22.76 -1.80 -60.68
C SER A 5 21.96 -3.10 -60.55
N ALA A 6 22.18 -3.90 -59.50
CA ALA A 6 21.20 -4.88 -59.02
C ALA A 6 21.46 -5.17 -57.53
N ALA A 7 21.36 -4.14 -56.70
CA ALA A 7 21.23 -4.32 -55.27
C ALA A 7 19.82 -4.87 -54.98
N HIS A 8 19.75 -6.13 -54.55
CA HIS A 8 18.54 -6.73 -54.00
C HIS A 8 17.99 -5.83 -52.88
N LEU A 9 16.85 -5.18 -53.15
CA LEU A 9 16.03 -4.48 -52.17
C LEU A 9 15.40 -5.52 -51.22
N ALA A 10 16.12 -5.84 -50.14
CA ALA A 10 15.48 -6.45 -48.99
C ALA A 10 14.43 -5.46 -48.45
N PRO A 11 13.19 -5.90 -48.18
CA PRO A 11 12.17 -5.02 -47.64
C PRO A 11 12.65 -4.46 -46.30
N PRO A 12 12.39 -3.16 -46.01
CA PRO A 12 12.80 -2.56 -44.75
C PRO A 12 12.18 -3.37 -43.61
N ALA A 13 13.03 -3.87 -42.71
CA ALA A 13 12.60 -4.56 -41.50
C ALA A 13 11.61 -3.65 -40.77
N ARG A 14 10.31 -3.97 -40.86
CA ARG A 14 9.27 -3.32 -40.07
C ARG A 14 9.69 -3.49 -38.62
N SER A 15 10.16 -2.42 -38.00
CA SER A 15 10.36 -2.35 -36.56
C SER A 15 8.98 -2.52 -35.93
N ARG A 16 8.60 -3.77 -35.66
CA ARG A 16 7.53 -4.08 -34.73
C ARG A 16 7.97 -3.43 -33.42
N ILE A 17 7.45 -2.23 -33.15
CA ILE A 17 7.38 -1.67 -31.81
C ILE A 17 6.62 -2.74 -31.02
N ARG A 18 7.38 -3.66 -30.43
CA ARG A 18 6.85 -4.69 -29.56
C ARG A 18 6.29 -3.88 -28.38
N ARG A 19 4.98 -3.60 -28.38
CA ARG A 19 4.29 -3.11 -27.18
C ARG A 19 4.70 -4.07 -26.09
N GLN A 20 5.53 -3.61 -25.16
CA GLN A 20 6.03 -4.47 -24.11
C GLN A 20 4.79 -4.93 -23.33
N ALA A 21 4.54 -6.24 -23.37
CA ALA A 21 3.37 -6.82 -22.74
C ALA A 21 3.66 -6.97 -21.25
N ARG A 22 2.65 -6.69 -20.42
CA ARG A 22 2.69 -6.98 -18.98
C ARG A 22 3.14 -8.42 -18.75
N THR A 23 3.91 -8.64 -17.70
CA THR A 23 4.35 -9.98 -17.34
C THR A 23 3.18 -10.78 -16.76
N THR A 24 3.28 -12.10 -16.82
CA THR A 24 2.31 -12.99 -16.15
C THR A 24 2.26 -12.70 -14.65
N PHE A 25 3.42 -12.52 -14.01
CA PHE A 25 3.48 -12.18 -12.59
C PHE A 25 2.82 -10.82 -12.30
N GLY A 26 3.08 -9.80 -13.11
CA GLY A 26 2.42 -8.49 -12.98
C GLY A 26 0.90 -8.57 -13.14
N THR A 27 0.42 -9.50 -13.98
CA THR A 27 -1.02 -9.78 -14.11
C THR A 27 -1.59 -10.43 -12.85
N VAL A 28 -0.90 -11.45 -12.29
CA VAL A 28 -1.31 -12.06 -11.02
C VAL A 28 -1.30 -11.05 -9.87
N PHE A 29 -0.27 -10.20 -9.78
CA PHE A 29 -0.20 -9.11 -8.81
C PHE A 29 -1.42 -8.19 -8.90
N LEU A 30 -1.80 -7.77 -10.12
CA LEU A 30 -2.99 -6.94 -10.34
C LEU A 30 -4.28 -7.66 -9.94
N LEU A 31 -4.40 -8.97 -10.19
CA LEU A 31 -5.57 -9.74 -9.77
C LEU A 31 -5.68 -9.80 -8.25
N VAL A 32 -4.59 -10.10 -7.54
CA VAL A 32 -4.56 -10.11 -6.05
C VAL A 32 -4.93 -8.72 -5.52
N PHE A 33 -4.38 -7.66 -6.09
CA PHE A 33 -4.68 -6.27 -5.72
C PHE A 33 -6.15 -5.90 -5.98
N LEU A 34 -6.70 -6.25 -7.15
CA LEU A 34 -8.09 -5.96 -7.50
C LEU A 34 -9.07 -6.70 -6.59
N VAL A 35 -8.82 -7.98 -6.30
CA VAL A 35 -9.64 -8.73 -5.34
C VAL A 35 -9.58 -8.05 -3.96
N ALA A 36 -8.40 -7.66 -3.47
CA ALA A 36 -8.26 -6.99 -2.18
C ALA A 36 -9.00 -5.64 -2.09
N VAL A 37 -9.08 -4.88 -3.19
CA VAL A 37 -9.78 -3.58 -3.23
C VAL A 37 -11.30 -3.75 -3.39
N LEU A 38 -11.75 -4.76 -4.15
CA LEU A 38 -13.17 -4.94 -4.50
C LEU A 38 -13.89 -5.95 -3.61
N GLU A 39 -13.18 -6.74 -2.80
CA GLU A 39 -13.80 -7.76 -1.93
C GLU A 39 -14.85 -7.16 -1.00
N GLY A 40 -14.62 -5.95 -0.47
CA GLY A 40 -15.55 -5.32 0.44
C GLY A 40 -16.86 -4.91 -0.24
N ALA A 41 -16.82 -4.44 -1.48
CA ALA A 41 -18.00 -4.09 -2.25
C ALA A 41 -18.83 -5.33 -2.55
N ALA A 42 -18.19 -6.43 -2.95
CA ALA A 42 -18.88 -7.70 -3.17
C ALA A 42 -19.55 -8.22 -1.89
N ARG A 43 -18.88 -8.13 -0.74
CA ARG A 43 -19.42 -8.56 0.56
C ARG A 43 -20.58 -7.70 1.04
N LYS A 44 -20.51 -6.37 0.86
CA LYS A 44 -21.54 -5.41 1.30
C LYS A 44 -22.77 -5.41 0.39
N TRP A 45 -22.56 -5.42 -0.92
CA TRP A 45 -23.59 -5.09 -1.90
C TRP A 45 -24.12 -6.28 -2.70
N VAL A 46 -23.39 -7.40 -2.74
CA VAL A 46 -23.80 -8.61 -3.48
C VAL A 46 -24.27 -9.69 -2.51
N ALA A 47 -23.36 -10.23 -1.70
CA ALA A 47 -23.70 -11.24 -0.70
C ALA A 47 -22.61 -11.37 0.39
N GLY A 48 -23.01 -11.37 1.66
CA GLY A 48 -22.09 -11.57 2.79
C GLY A 48 -21.39 -12.94 2.77
N SER A 49 -22.02 -13.97 2.18
CA SER A 49 -21.45 -15.30 2.00
C SER A 49 -20.22 -15.35 1.08
N LEU A 50 -19.96 -14.29 0.29
CA LEU A 50 -18.77 -14.16 -0.55
C LEU A 50 -17.49 -13.87 0.25
N SER A 51 -17.60 -13.60 1.56
CA SER A 51 -16.45 -13.29 2.42
C SER A 51 -15.36 -14.37 2.34
N LEU A 52 -15.70 -15.62 2.61
CA LEU A 52 -14.74 -16.73 2.59
C LEU A 52 -14.24 -17.07 1.17
N PRO A 53 -15.12 -17.23 0.14
CA PRO A 53 -14.68 -17.48 -1.22
C PRO A 53 -13.69 -16.43 -1.78
N LEU A 54 -13.91 -15.14 -1.51
CA LEU A 54 -13.03 -14.08 -2.01
C LEU A 54 -11.67 -14.06 -1.31
N VAL A 55 -11.66 -14.29 0.01
CA VAL A 55 -10.40 -14.43 0.77
C VAL A 55 -9.60 -15.64 0.27
N LEU A 56 -10.26 -16.78 0.06
CA LEU A 56 -9.62 -17.98 -0.49
C LEU A 56 -9.11 -17.76 -1.91
N LEU A 57 -9.90 -17.13 -2.79
CA LEU A 57 -9.49 -16.80 -4.15
C LEU A 57 -8.22 -15.95 -4.15
N ARG A 58 -8.19 -14.91 -3.31
CA ARG A 58 -7.03 -14.00 -3.17
C ARG A 58 -5.79 -14.74 -2.67
N ASP A 59 -5.94 -15.56 -1.64
CA ASP A 59 -4.83 -16.33 -1.06
C ASP A 59 -4.31 -17.38 -2.05
N LEU A 60 -5.19 -18.07 -2.80
CA LEU A 60 -4.82 -19.01 -3.86
C LEU A 60 -4.09 -18.32 -5.01
N LEU A 61 -4.52 -17.11 -5.41
CA LEU A 61 -3.80 -16.31 -6.40
C LEU A 61 -2.41 -15.90 -5.92
N ALA A 62 -2.26 -15.56 -4.63
CA ALA A 62 -0.97 -15.26 -4.04
C ALA A 62 -0.05 -16.50 -4.04
N VAL A 63 -0.57 -17.66 -3.62
CA VAL A 63 0.15 -18.94 -3.69
C VAL A 63 0.57 -19.27 -5.12
N TYR A 64 -0.34 -19.11 -6.09
CA TYR A 64 -0.03 -19.31 -7.51
C TYR A 64 1.07 -18.36 -8.00
N GLY A 65 1.06 -17.09 -7.60
CA GLY A 65 2.11 -16.15 -7.95
C GLY A 65 3.47 -16.52 -7.37
N ILE A 66 3.52 -17.03 -6.12
CA ILE A 66 4.74 -17.54 -5.50
C ILE A 66 5.25 -18.77 -6.25
N TYR A 67 4.36 -19.73 -6.54
CA TYR A 67 4.68 -20.90 -7.34
C TYR A 67 5.24 -20.52 -8.72
N TYR A 68 4.57 -19.62 -9.42
CA TYR A 68 5.01 -19.11 -10.71
C TYR A 68 6.39 -18.46 -10.61
N ALA A 69 6.63 -17.67 -9.56
CA ALA A 69 7.91 -17.01 -9.35
C ALA A 69 9.05 -18.03 -9.16
N MET A 70 8.82 -19.09 -8.37
CA MET A 70 9.79 -20.16 -8.15
C MET A 70 10.07 -20.95 -9.42
N ARG A 71 9.02 -21.32 -10.16
CA ARG A 71 9.14 -22.20 -11.33
C ARG A 71 9.65 -21.48 -12.57
N TYR A 72 9.23 -20.24 -12.80
CA TYR A 72 9.43 -19.52 -14.07
C TYR A 72 10.13 -18.16 -13.93
N GLY A 73 10.15 -17.56 -12.73
CA GLY A 73 10.70 -16.22 -12.49
C GLY A 73 12.12 -16.18 -11.91
N GLY A 74 12.77 -17.34 -11.80
CA GLY A 74 14.10 -17.46 -11.19
C GLY A 74 14.13 -17.12 -9.70
N PHE A 75 12.98 -17.20 -9.00
CA PHE A 75 12.87 -17.01 -7.55
C PHE A 75 13.42 -18.25 -6.82
N THR A 76 14.74 -18.42 -6.88
CA THR A 76 15.44 -19.60 -6.38
C THR A 76 16.33 -19.27 -5.18
N PRO A 77 16.72 -20.29 -4.38
CA PRO A 77 17.65 -20.13 -3.26
C PRO A 77 19.04 -19.61 -3.65
N ALA A 78 19.37 -19.48 -4.94
CA ALA A 78 20.59 -18.81 -5.36
C ALA A 78 20.56 -17.30 -5.02
N ARG A 79 19.37 -16.70 -4.89
CA ARG A 79 19.22 -15.28 -4.55
C ARG A 79 19.27 -15.08 -3.03
N PRO A 80 20.06 -14.12 -2.52
CA PRO A 80 20.20 -13.89 -1.08
C PRO A 80 18.88 -13.53 -0.40
N ALA A 81 18.01 -12.76 -1.08
CA ALA A 81 16.68 -12.44 -0.56
C ALA A 81 15.80 -13.67 -0.35
N VAL A 82 15.86 -14.65 -1.27
CA VAL A 82 15.08 -15.90 -1.14
C VAL A 82 15.65 -16.78 -0.03
N ARG A 83 16.98 -16.83 0.14
CA ARG A 83 17.60 -17.54 1.27
C ARG A 83 17.19 -16.96 2.61
N LEU A 84 17.24 -15.63 2.75
CA LEU A 84 16.80 -14.96 3.97
C LEU A 84 15.33 -15.26 4.28
N LEU A 85 14.48 -15.24 3.24
CA LEU A 85 13.06 -15.55 3.37
C LEU A 85 12.79 -17.01 3.77
N LEU A 86 13.57 -17.96 3.24
CA LEU A 86 13.53 -19.36 3.66
C LEU A 86 13.95 -19.52 5.13
N LEU A 87 15.04 -18.87 5.55
CA LEU A 87 15.50 -18.88 6.94
C LEU A 87 14.45 -18.28 7.87
N TRP A 88 13.85 -17.14 7.49
CA TRP A 88 12.76 -16.52 8.23
C TRP A 88 11.56 -17.45 8.34
N SER A 89 11.17 -18.12 7.26
CA SER A 89 10.04 -19.06 7.26
C SER A 89 10.28 -20.26 8.15
N ALA A 90 11.50 -20.81 8.13
CA ALA A 90 11.90 -21.91 9.01
C ALA A 90 11.87 -21.46 10.48
N LEU A 91 12.30 -20.23 10.78
CA LEU A 91 12.28 -19.67 12.13
C LEU A 91 10.85 -19.46 12.63
N VAL A 92 9.97 -18.85 11.83
CA VAL A 92 8.55 -18.65 12.18
C VAL A 92 7.84 -20.00 12.39
N LEU A 93 8.08 -20.98 11.51
CA LEU A 93 7.50 -22.31 11.66
C LEU A 93 7.99 -23.01 12.93
N ALA A 94 9.30 -23.03 13.17
CA ALA A 94 9.88 -23.64 14.36
C ALA A 94 9.34 -22.97 15.64
N TRP A 95 9.25 -21.64 15.65
CA TRP A 95 8.71 -20.89 16.77
C TRP A 95 7.23 -21.19 17.04
N GLY A 96 6.40 -21.25 15.99
CA GLY A 96 4.99 -21.62 16.12
C GLY A 96 4.78 -23.04 16.63
N LEU A 97 5.64 -23.99 16.22
CA LEU A 97 5.63 -25.35 16.74
C LEU A 97 6.00 -25.39 18.22
N VAL A 98 7.04 -24.63 18.64
CA VAL A 98 7.41 -24.51 20.05
C VAL A 98 6.28 -23.91 20.87
N GLN A 99 5.62 -22.84 20.40
CA GLN A 99 4.45 -22.25 21.06
C GLN A 99 3.28 -23.24 21.20
N THR A 100 3.03 -24.03 20.16
CA THR A 100 1.97 -25.05 20.19
C THR A 100 2.30 -26.16 21.19
N ILE A 101 3.57 -26.61 21.26
CA ILE A 101 4.02 -27.63 22.22
C ILE A 101 3.98 -27.10 23.67
N ALA A 102 4.30 -25.81 23.86
CA ALA A 102 4.27 -25.15 25.16
C ALA A 102 2.84 -24.85 25.67
N GLY A 103 1.81 -25.02 24.84
CA GLY A 103 0.41 -24.81 25.20
C GLY A 103 -0.10 -23.37 25.03
N GLU A 104 0.69 -22.48 24.44
CA GLU A 104 0.32 -21.08 24.18
C GLU A 104 -0.64 -20.92 22.97
N GLY A 105 -0.86 -21.99 22.21
CA GLY A 105 -1.75 -21.99 21.06
C GLY A 105 -2.10 -23.39 20.58
N ASN A 106 -2.88 -23.45 19.50
CA ASN A 106 -3.22 -24.69 18.83
C ASN A 106 -2.79 -24.65 17.35
N LEU A 107 -2.82 -25.82 16.69
CA LEU A 107 -2.39 -25.95 15.30
C LEU A 107 -3.18 -25.05 14.34
N ALA A 108 -4.48 -24.83 14.58
CA ALA A 108 -5.31 -23.97 13.73
C ALA A 108 -4.88 -22.50 13.82
N ILE A 109 -4.62 -22.00 15.04
CA ILE A 109 -4.11 -20.65 15.27
C ILE A 109 -2.73 -20.48 14.65
N MET A 110 -1.85 -21.47 14.80
CA MET A 110 -0.54 -21.47 14.15
C MET A 110 -0.67 -21.36 12.62
N LEU A 111 -1.57 -22.11 11.98
CA LEU A 111 -1.80 -22.01 10.53
C LEU A 111 -2.30 -20.61 10.11
N VAL A 112 -3.16 -19.99 10.93
CA VAL A 112 -3.56 -18.59 10.74
C VAL A 112 -2.35 -17.66 10.86
N GLY A 113 -1.50 -17.87 11.87
CA GLY A 113 -0.24 -17.14 12.04
C GLY A 113 0.67 -17.27 10.82
N LEU A 114 0.91 -18.49 10.32
CA LEU A 114 1.74 -18.71 9.12
C LEU A 114 1.21 -17.96 7.90
N ARG A 115 -0.12 -17.91 7.73
CA ARG A 115 -0.75 -17.10 6.68
C ARG A 115 -0.40 -15.62 6.82
N PHE A 116 -0.61 -15.03 7.99
CA PHE A 116 -0.37 -13.60 8.22
C PHE A 116 1.11 -13.22 8.13
N TRP A 117 1.99 -14.05 8.70
CA TRP A 117 3.42 -13.78 8.79
C TRP A 117 4.18 -14.08 7.49
N LEU A 118 3.75 -15.06 6.71
CA LEU A 118 4.54 -15.57 5.58
C LEU A 118 3.89 -15.34 4.22
N LEU A 119 2.61 -15.62 4.01
CA LEU A 119 2.03 -15.71 2.65
C LEU A 119 2.29 -14.44 1.83
N TYR A 120 1.85 -13.29 2.34
CA TYR A 120 1.98 -12.04 1.61
C TYR A 120 3.39 -11.44 1.69
N LEU A 121 4.17 -11.78 2.71
CA LEU A 121 5.61 -11.47 2.75
C LEU A 121 6.34 -12.16 1.58
N TRP A 122 6.08 -13.46 1.35
CA TRP A 122 6.63 -14.20 0.22
C TRP A 122 6.20 -13.60 -1.11
N PHE A 123 4.90 -13.29 -1.25
CA PHE A 123 4.37 -12.66 -2.45
C PHE A 123 4.98 -11.28 -2.72
N GLY A 124 5.14 -10.46 -1.67
CA GLY A 124 5.76 -9.14 -1.74
C GLY A 124 7.24 -9.19 -2.16
N VAL A 125 8.02 -10.11 -1.60
CA VAL A 125 9.42 -10.32 -2.01
C VAL A 125 9.51 -10.84 -3.45
N ALA A 126 8.58 -11.71 -3.88
CA ALA A 126 8.48 -12.11 -5.28
C ALA A 126 8.18 -10.89 -6.18
N ALA A 127 7.25 -10.02 -5.80
CA ALA A 127 6.95 -8.79 -6.52
C ALA A 127 8.18 -7.86 -6.63
N ALA A 128 8.92 -7.69 -5.53
CA ALA A 128 10.16 -6.91 -5.51
C ALA A 128 11.19 -7.38 -6.55
N LEU A 129 11.22 -8.69 -6.83
CA LEU A 129 12.18 -9.33 -7.73
C LEU A 129 11.66 -9.56 -9.16
N LEU A 130 10.35 -9.57 -9.39
CA LEU A 130 9.79 -9.96 -10.69
C LEU A 130 9.09 -8.82 -11.43
N LEU A 131 8.59 -7.79 -10.75
CA LEU A 131 7.87 -6.71 -11.41
C LEU A 131 8.76 -5.92 -12.37
N GLU A 132 8.27 -5.74 -13.59
CA GLU A 132 8.94 -5.01 -14.67
C GLU A 132 8.34 -3.60 -14.85
N PRO A 133 9.01 -2.67 -15.57
CA PRO A 133 8.52 -1.30 -15.74
C PRO A 133 7.08 -1.19 -16.26
N ASP A 134 6.68 -2.06 -17.19
CA ASP A 134 5.31 -2.09 -17.72
C ASP A 134 4.28 -2.54 -16.67
N ASP A 135 4.68 -3.46 -15.79
CA ASP A 135 3.83 -3.89 -14.66
C ASP A 135 3.68 -2.75 -13.67
N VAL A 136 4.77 -2.04 -13.34
CA VAL A 136 4.74 -0.86 -12.47
C VAL A 136 3.80 0.21 -13.03
N ALA A 137 3.91 0.52 -14.32
CA ALA A 137 3.04 1.49 -14.99
C ALA A 137 1.57 1.04 -14.95
N ALA A 138 1.31 -0.25 -15.16
CA ALA A 138 -0.05 -0.80 -15.10
C ALA A 138 -0.63 -0.77 -13.68
N ILE A 139 0.17 -1.06 -12.65
CA ILE A 139 -0.22 -0.98 -11.24
C ILE A 139 -0.55 0.47 -10.87
N CYS A 140 0.36 1.42 -11.15
CA CYS A 140 0.10 2.84 -10.92
C CYS A 140 -1.19 3.29 -11.62
N LYS A 141 -1.34 2.98 -12.91
CA LYS A 141 -2.54 3.35 -13.68
C LYS A 141 -3.81 2.75 -13.06
N THR A 142 -3.77 1.48 -12.66
CA THR A 142 -4.93 0.79 -12.07
C THR A 142 -5.30 1.44 -10.73
N THR A 143 -4.33 1.71 -9.87
CA THR A 143 -4.55 2.40 -8.59
C THR A 143 -5.17 3.79 -8.79
N LEU A 144 -4.67 4.57 -9.75
CA LEU A 144 -5.22 5.90 -10.05
C LEU A 144 -6.64 5.83 -10.60
N VAL A 145 -6.92 4.89 -11.51
CA VAL A 145 -8.29 4.69 -12.03
C VAL A 145 -9.23 4.31 -10.89
N LEU A 146 -8.84 3.35 -10.03
CA LEU A 146 -9.64 2.98 -8.87
C LEU A 146 -9.88 4.18 -7.95
N MET A 147 -8.85 4.96 -7.62
CA MET A 147 -9.00 6.16 -6.80
C MET A 147 -9.97 7.18 -7.40
N VAL A 148 -9.88 7.44 -8.71
CA VAL A 148 -10.80 8.35 -9.41
C VAL A 148 -12.23 7.80 -9.41
N LEU A 149 -12.42 6.49 -9.53
CA LEU A 149 -13.74 5.85 -9.44
C LEU A 149 -14.29 5.84 -8.01
N MET A 150 -13.43 5.74 -6.99
CA MET A 150 -13.84 5.79 -5.59
C MET A 150 -14.26 7.19 -5.16
N ALA A 151 -13.67 8.25 -5.72
CA ALA A 151 -13.97 9.62 -5.32
C ALA A 151 -15.47 9.98 -5.34
N PRO A 152 -16.22 9.78 -6.45
CA PRO A 152 -17.67 10.04 -6.45
C PRO A 152 -18.43 9.08 -5.53
N LEU A 153 -17.99 7.83 -5.40
CA LEU A 153 -18.61 6.86 -4.49
C LEU A 153 -18.53 7.32 -3.04
N VAL A 154 -17.37 7.80 -2.58
CA VAL A 154 -17.22 8.26 -1.20
C VAL A 154 -17.95 9.57 -0.95
N VAL A 155 -18.01 10.47 -1.94
CA VAL A 155 -18.87 11.67 -1.83
C VAL A 155 -20.33 11.27 -1.65
N LEU A 156 -20.83 10.28 -2.40
CA LEU A 156 -22.18 9.75 -2.22
C LEU A 156 -22.37 9.11 -0.84
N GLN A 157 -21.41 8.31 -0.37
CA GLN A 157 -21.45 7.72 0.97
C GLN A 157 -21.52 8.76 2.08
N HIS A 158 -20.82 9.89 1.92
CA HIS A 158 -20.79 10.95 2.93
C HIS A 158 -22.15 11.63 3.16
N TYR A 159 -22.90 11.87 2.08
CA TYR A 159 -24.20 12.53 2.16
C TYR A 159 -25.38 11.58 2.39
N LEU A 160 -25.14 10.26 2.38
CA LEU A 160 -26.18 9.26 2.61
C LEU A 160 -26.21 8.82 4.08
N PRO A 161 -27.39 8.45 4.60
CA PRO A 161 -27.51 7.96 5.97
C PRO A 161 -26.79 6.61 6.18
N PRO A 162 -26.48 6.23 7.44
CA PRO A 162 -25.84 4.95 7.79
C PRO A 162 -26.57 3.72 7.24
N GLY A 163 -27.91 3.70 7.32
CA GLY A 163 -28.77 2.62 6.83
C GLY A 163 -28.89 2.53 5.30
N SER A 164 -28.28 3.46 4.54
CA SER A 164 -28.34 3.42 3.08
C SER A 164 -27.59 2.21 2.51
N PHE A 165 -28.02 1.73 1.34
CA PHE A 165 -27.38 0.61 0.63
C PHE A 165 -25.86 0.80 0.44
N LEU A 166 -25.41 2.03 0.21
CA LEU A 166 -23.99 2.33 0.00
C LEU A 166 -23.17 2.35 1.30
N ASN A 167 -23.79 2.66 2.44
CA ASN A 167 -23.13 2.73 3.76
C ASN A 167 -23.29 1.46 4.60
N ARG A 168 -24.19 0.55 4.19
CA ARG A 168 -24.39 -0.75 4.84
C ARG A 168 -23.08 -1.51 5.06
N GLN A 169 -22.85 -1.95 6.29
CA GLN A 169 -21.72 -2.80 6.68
C GLN A 169 -21.95 -4.27 6.32
N VAL A 170 -20.90 -5.09 6.43
CA VAL A 170 -21.03 -6.55 6.31
C VAL A 170 -22.00 -7.04 7.39
N ASP A 171 -22.96 -7.88 7.01
CA ASP A 171 -24.09 -8.37 7.83
C ASP A 171 -25.25 -7.39 8.05
N GLY A 172 -25.10 -6.12 7.66
CA GLY A 172 -26.21 -5.14 7.59
C GLY A 172 -26.65 -4.51 8.91
N ASP A 173 -25.84 -4.65 9.94
CA ASP A 173 -26.04 -4.01 11.23
C ASP A 173 -25.66 -2.52 11.14
N GLU A 174 -26.63 -1.63 11.37
CA GLU A 174 -26.45 -0.18 11.32
C GLU A 174 -25.55 0.32 12.45
N ASP A 175 -25.56 -0.35 13.61
CA ASP A 175 -24.77 0.02 14.79
C ASP A 175 -23.26 -0.19 14.56
N ARG A 176 -22.89 -0.97 13.54
CA ARG A 176 -21.49 -1.21 13.15
C ARG A 176 -20.96 -0.17 12.17
N VAL A 177 -21.79 0.77 11.70
CA VAL A 177 -21.37 1.85 10.81
C VAL A 177 -20.57 2.87 11.61
N PHE A 178 -19.30 3.07 11.23
CA PHE A 178 -18.43 4.00 11.92
C PHE A 178 -18.83 5.44 11.60
N MET A 179 -19.37 6.13 12.61
CA MET A 179 -19.76 7.52 12.52
C MET A 179 -18.54 8.44 12.62
N MET A 180 -18.63 9.57 11.93
CA MET A 180 -17.62 10.61 11.91
C MET A 180 -17.89 11.62 13.01
N VAL A 181 -19.04 12.31 12.92
CA VAL A 181 -19.67 13.21 13.90
C VAL A 181 -21.17 13.21 13.60
N GLY A 182 -22.02 13.14 14.64
CA GLY A 182 -23.47 13.10 14.48
C GLY A 182 -23.91 11.96 13.56
N ASP A 183 -24.70 12.29 12.52
CA ASP A 183 -25.24 11.35 11.53
C ASP A 183 -24.35 11.16 10.30
N ILE A 184 -23.14 11.73 10.27
CA ILE A 184 -22.23 11.64 9.13
C ILE A 184 -21.40 10.36 9.22
N VAL A 185 -21.42 9.55 8.16
CA VAL A 185 -20.67 8.28 8.09
C VAL A 185 -19.21 8.49 7.67
N ARG A 186 -18.29 7.76 8.29
CA ARG A 186 -16.92 7.62 7.77
C ARG A 186 -16.92 6.74 6.54
N THR A 187 -16.55 7.34 5.41
CA THR A 187 -16.63 6.67 4.11
C THR A 187 -15.66 5.50 4.00
N THR A 188 -16.12 4.44 3.33
CA THR A 188 -15.38 3.17 3.22
C THR A 188 -15.06 2.81 1.77
N GLY A 189 -15.60 3.53 0.79
CA GLY A 189 -15.50 3.17 -0.62
C GLY A 189 -15.96 1.74 -0.85
N THR A 190 -15.15 0.97 -1.59
CA THR A 190 -15.38 -0.47 -1.78
C THR A 190 -14.84 -1.35 -0.66
N PHE A 191 -14.29 -0.81 0.42
CA PHE A 191 -13.80 -1.60 1.53
C PHE A 191 -14.91 -1.94 2.51
N SER A 192 -14.78 -3.08 3.21
CA SER A 192 -15.71 -3.44 4.28
C SER A 192 -15.57 -2.57 5.52
N PHE A 193 -14.45 -1.84 5.66
CA PHE A 193 -14.14 -1.07 6.85
C PHE A 193 -13.29 0.16 6.52
N THR A 194 -13.36 1.21 7.36
CA THR A 194 -12.66 2.49 7.17
C THR A 194 -11.15 2.33 7.03
N LEU A 195 -10.54 1.43 7.81
CA LEU A 195 -9.10 1.15 7.75
C LEU A 195 -8.65 0.68 6.35
N GLY A 196 -9.46 -0.14 5.65
CA GLY A 196 -9.12 -0.58 4.29
C GLY A 196 -9.05 0.60 3.30
N TYR A 197 -9.98 1.54 3.44
CA TYR A 197 -10.03 2.74 2.60
C TYR A 197 -8.87 3.69 2.88
N THR A 198 -8.56 3.96 4.15
CA THR A 198 -7.44 4.84 4.52
C THR A 198 -6.09 4.25 4.10
N THR A 199 -5.91 2.93 4.23
CA THR A 199 -4.77 2.17 3.70
C THR A 199 -4.65 2.33 2.18
N PHE A 200 -5.74 2.16 1.43
CA PHE A 200 -5.73 2.35 -0.03
C PHE A 200 -5.38 3.80 -0.42
N LEU A 201 -5.95 4.80 0.25
CA LEU A 201 -5.62 6.19 -0.01
C LEU A 201 -4.14 6.48 0.24
N ALA A 202 -3.57 5.98 1.34
CA ALA A 202 -2.14 6.12 1.62
C ALA A 202 -1.26 5.49 0.53
N ILE A 203 -1.66 4.32 -0.02
CA ILE A 203 -0.99 3.67 -1.16
C ILE A 203 -1.11 4.50 -2.45
N ALA A 204 -2.28 5.07 -2.70
CA ALA A 204 -2.56 5.84 -3.92
C ALA A 204 -1.87 7.21 -3.94
N MET A 205 -1.71 7.86 -2.78
CA MET A 205 -1.08 9.19 -2.63
C MET A 205 0.29 9.31 -3.34
N PRO A 206 1.32 8.49 -3.06
CA PRO A 206 2.63 8.62 -3.71
C PRO A 206 2.55 8.36 -5.22
N MET A 207 1.64 7.49 -5.68
CA MET A 207 1.42 7.24 -7.11
C MET A 207 0.74 8.43 -7.80
N ALA A 208 -0.24 9.04 -7.14
CA ALA A 208 -0.96 10.22 -7.63
C ALA A 208 -0.04 11.43 -7.71
N LEU A 209 0.73 11.70 -6.65
CA LEU A 209 1.71 12.80 -6.64
C LEU A 209 2.79 12.59 -7.71
N HIS A 210 3.28 11.36 -7.89
CA HIS A 210 4.22 11.07 -8.96
C HIS A 210 3.62 11.34 -10.34
N TYR A 211 2.37 10.93 -10.58
CA TYR A 211 1.68 11.18 -11.85
C TYR A 211 1.49 12.68 -12.09
N VAL A 212 0.94 13.42 -11.13
CA VAL A 212 0.65 14.86 -11.23
C VAL A 212 1.92 15.66 -11.53
N LEU A 213 3.05 15.31 -10.92
CA LEU A 213 4.32 16.04 -11.11
C LEU A 213 5.07 15.64 -12.39
N GLY A 214 4.79 14.45 -12.96
CA GLY A 214 5.66 13.79 -13.93
C GLY A 214 5.42 14.08 -15.42
N GLY A 215 4.20 14.42 -15.85
CA GLY A 215 3.87 14.43 -17.28
C GLY A 215 3.79 15.80 -17.95
N ASP A 216 3.66 15.76 -19.28
CA ASP A 216 3.65 16.93 -20.17
C ASP A 216 2.42 16.88 -21.10
N GLY A 217 1.92 18.05 -21.50
CA GLY A 217 0.88 18.18 -22.53
C GLY A 217 -0.57 18.26 -22.01
N LYS A 218 -1.47 18.82 -22.82
CA LYS A 218 -2.84 19.18 -22.42
C LYS A 218 -3.64 18.01 -21.83
N ARG A 219 -3.57 16.82 -22.45
CA ARG A 219 -4.29 15.63 -21.96
C ARG A 219 -3.78 15.19 -20.59
N HIS A 220 -2.46 15.21 -20.39
CA HIS A 220 -1.87 14.89 -19.09
C HIS A 220 -2.33 15.88 -18.01
N TRP A 221 -2.33 17.17 -18.31
CA TRP A 221 -2.79 18.21 -17.37
C TRP A 221 -4.24 18.01 -16.93
N LEU A 222 -5.14 17.68 -17.87
CA LEU A 222 -6.54 17.39 -17.55
C LEU A 222 -6.65 16.17 -16.62
N TYR A 223 -5.95 15.07 -16.94
CA TYR A 223 -5.97 13.88 -16.08
C TYR A 223 -5.32 14.13 -14.72
N ALA A 224 -4.24 14.90 -14.66
CA ALA A 224 -3.59 15.26 -13.41
C ALA A 224 -4.51 16.12 -12.52
N LEU A 225 -5.31 17.01 -13.10
CA LEU A 225 -6.32 17.77 -12.37
C LEU A 225 -7.41 16.86 -11.79
N VAL A 226 -7.91 15.90 -12.59
CA VAL A 226 -8.90 14.91 -12.12
C VAL A 226 -8.32 14.05 -11.00
N VAL A 227 -7.07 13.59 -11.15
CA VAL A 227 -6.36 12.79 -10.14
C VAL A 227 -6.16 13.58 -8.84
N LEU A 228 -5.70 14.83 -8.93
CA LEU A 228 -5.48 15.69 -7.78
C LEU A 228 -6.80 16.02 -7.06
N GLY A 229 -7.84 16.39 -7.81
CA GLY A 229 -9.17 16.65 -7.27
C GLY A 229 -9.76 15.43 -6.59
N SER A 230 -9.69 14.26 -7.24
CA SER A 230 -10.18 12.99 -6.67
C SER A 230 -9.44 12.64 -5.38
N LEU A 231 -8.13 12.86 -5.33
CA LEU A 231 -7.31 12.62 -4.14
C LEU A 231 -7.69 13.56 -2.98
N LEU A 232 -7.81 14.86 -3.25
CA LEU A 232 -8.16 15.86 -2.24
C LEU A 232 -9.55 15.62 -1.66
N VAL A 233 -10.54 15.40 -2.53
CA VAL A 233 -11.92 15.08 -2.11
C VAL A 233 -11.95 13.80 -1.27
N SER A 234 -11.27 12.75 -1.74
CA SER A 234 -11.18 11.49 -0.99
C SER A 234 -10.56 11.67 0.40
N VAL A 235 -9.53 12.51 0.54
CA VAL A 235 -8.89 12.78 1.83
C VAL A 235 -9.82 13.55 2.76
N LEU A 236 -10.47 14.60 2.26
CA LEU A 236 -11.40 15.43 3.06
C LEU A 236 -12.57 14.61 3.59
N VAL A 237 -13.17 13.78 2.73
CA VAL A 237 -14.37 13.00 3.03
C VAL A 237 -14.06 11.69 3.79
N SER A 238 -12.80 11.27 3.86
CA SER A 238 -12.42 10.04 4.60
C SER A 238 -12.60 10.13 6.12
N GLY A 239 -12.66 11.34 6.68
CA GLY A 239 -12.70 11.57 8.13
C GLY A 239 -11.52 10.96 8.89
N SER A 240 -10.35 10.85 8.23
CA SER A 240 -9.16 10.22 8.79
C SER A 240 -8.05 11.24 9.03
N ARG A 241 -7.72 11.45 10.30
CA ARG A 241 -6.63 12.32 10.77
C ARG A 241 -5.28 12.00 10.10
N ALA A 242 -4.98 10.70 9.96
CA ALA A 242 -3.73 10.24 9.36
C ALA A 242 -3.60 10.64 7.88
N THR A 243 -4.67 10.54 7.09
CA THR A 243 -4.65 10.86 5.65
C THR A 243 -4.59 12.36 5.39
N VAL A 244 -5.25 13.15 6.25
CA VAL A 244 -5.20 14.63 6.21
C VAL A 244 -3.80 15.16 6.49
N LEU A 245 -3.04 14.54 7.40
CA LEU A 245 -1.64 14.92 7.66
C LEU A 245 -0.65 14.34 6.63
N LEU A 246 -0.90 13.12 6.15
CA LEU A 246 0.00 12.42 5.23
C LEU A 246 0.12 13.14 3.88
N LEU A 247 -0.98 13.63 3.31
CA LEU A 247 -0.97 14.23 1.97
C LEU A 247 -0.11 15.51 1.88
N PRO A 248 -0.29 16.53 2.75
CA PRO A 248 0.59 17.70 2.77
C PRO A 248 2.05 17.33 3.05
N GLY A 249 2.30 16.38 3.96
CA GLY A 249 3.66 15.91 4.26
C GLY A 249 4.35 15.28 3.05
N LEU A 250 3.67 14.39 2.32
CA LEU A 250 4.18 13.79 1.09
C LEU A 250 4.36 14.84 -0.01
N PHE A 251 3.43 15.79 -0.15
CA PHE A 251 3.56 16.88 -1.11
C PHE A 251 4.79 17.75 -0.81
N ALA A 252 5.01 18.11 0.46
CA ALA A 252 6.17 18.88 0.90
C ALA A 252 7.49 18.16 0.59
N VAL A 253 7.56 16.84 0.85
CA VAL A 253 8.75 16.05 0.49
C VAL A 253 8.92 15.95 -1.02
N ALA A 254 7.83 15.76 -1.77
CA ALA A 254 7.87 15.73 -3.24
C ALA A 254 8.38 17.06 -3.82
N ALA A 255 7.89 18.18 -3.28
CA ALA A 255 8.32 19.52 -3.62
C ALA A 255 9.80 19.72 -3.29
N LEU A 256 10.23 19.41 -2.06
CA LEU A 256 11.62 19.53 -1.63
C LEU A 256 12.56 18.69 -2.52
N CYS A 257 12.23 17.43 -2.78
CA CYS A 257 13.03 16.58 -3.66
C CYS A 257 13.13 17.15 -5.08
N THR A 258 12.05 17.72 -5.59
CA THR A 258 12.04 18.33 -6.93
C THR A 258 12.82 19.65 -6.96
N LEU A 259 12.83 20.42 -5.87
CA LEU A 259 13.64 21.63 -5.75
C LEU A 259 15.14 21.31 -5.65
N LEU A 260 15.50 20.25 -4.91
CA LEU A 260 16.88 19.81 -4.72
C LEU A 260 17.46 19.07 -5.93
N PHE A 261 16.70 18.13 -6.53
CA PHE A 261 17.21 17.20 -7.54
C PHE A 261 16.55 17.37 -8.92
N GLY A 262 15.46 18.13 -9.00
CA GLY A 262 14.67 18.28 -10.22
C GLY A 262 15.21 19.36 -11.18
N ARG A 263 14.84 19.22 -12.46
CA ARG A 263 15.13 20.22 -13.50
C ARG A 263 14.28 21.48 -13.31
N ALA A 264 14.72 22.61 -13.86
CA ALA A 264 14.00 23.89 -13.77
C ALA A 264 12.51 23.80 -14.16
N VAL A 265 12.18 23.04 -15.21
CA VAL A 265 10.79 22.81 -15.63
C VAL A 265 9.96 22.09 -14.56
N ALA A 266 10.56 21.13 -13.85
CA ALA A 266 9.89 20.41 -12.75
C ALA A 266 9.67 21.33 -11.54
N LYS A 267 10.61 22.24 -11.25
CA LYS A 267 10.47 23.24 -10.17
C LYS A 267 9.27 24.16 -10.38
N ARG A 268 9.09 24.68 -11.60
CA ARG A 268 7.91 25.51 -11.95
C ARG A 268 6.60 24.72 -11.77
N ARG A 269 6.59 23.43 -12.12
CA ARG A 269 5.39 22.58 -11.98
C ARG A 269 4.98 22.38 -10.54
N VAL A 270 5.94 22.20 -9.64
CA VAL A 270 5.64 22.08 -8.21
C VAL A 270 4.88 23.30 -7.72
N LEU A 271 5.30 24.52 -8.10
CA LEU A 271 4.59 25.75 -7.71
C LEU A 271 3.17 25.80 -8.28
N VAL A 272 2.99 25.43 -9.56
CA VAL A 272 1.65 25.42 -10.17
C VAL A 272 0.74 24.41 -9.48
N TRP A 273 1.23 23.20 -9.22
CA TRP A 273 0.44 22.17 -8.55
C TRP A 273 0.22 22.46 -7.07
N ALA A 274 1.12 23.17 -6.40
CA ALA A 274 0.91 23.67 -5.05
C ALA A 274 -0.24 24.67 -5.02
N GLY A 275 -0.23 25.66 -5.93
CA GLY A 275 -1.33 26.61 -6.07
C GLY A 275 -2.66 25.94 -6.41
N ALA A 276 -2.65 24.95 -7.32
CA ALA A 276 -3.84 24.18 -7.66
C ALA A 276 -4.35 23.35 -6.47
N ALA A 277 -3.45 22.71 -5.70
CA ALA A 277 -3.82 21.95 -4.52
C ALA A 277 -4.43 22.83 -3.43
N VAL A 278 -3.88 24.03 -3.20
CA VAL A 278 -4.44 25.02 -2.27
C VAL A 278 -5.82 25.48 -2.72
N LEU A 279 -5.99 25.81 -4.01
CA LEU A 279 -7.27 26.27 -4.53
C LEU A 279 -8.35 25.18 -4.44
N ILE A 280 -8.04 23.97 -4.93
CA ILE A 280 -8.97 22.83 -4.88
C ILE A 280 -9.25 22.42 -3.43
N GLY A 281 -8.22 22.44 -2.58
CA GLY A 281 -8.34 22.17 -1.15
C GLY A 281 -9.25 23.16 -0.46
N ALA A 282 -9.08 24.47 -0.70
CA ALA A 282 -9.92 25.51 -0.12
C ALA A 282 -11.39 25.38 -0.56
N VAL A 283 -11.63 25.13 -1.85
CA VAL A 283 -12.98 24.85 -2.35
C VAL A 283 -13.55 23.58 -1.70
N GLY A 284 -12.74 22.52 -1.60
CA GLY A 284 -13.14 21.28 -0.94
C GLY A 284 -13.49 21.49 0.53
N MET A 285 -12.70 22.26 1.28
CA MET A 285 -12.98 22.56 2.68
C MET A 285 -14.27 23.36 2.85
N ALA A 286 -14.59 24.25 1.91
CA ALA A 286 -15.86 24.98 1.91
C ALA A 286 -17.07 24.09 1.58
N VAL A 287 -16.92 23.15 0.65
CA VAL A 287 -17.99 22.21 0.23
C VAL A 287 -18.22 21.11 1.27
N PHE A 288 -17.16 20.66 1.93
CA PHE A 288 -17.19 19.57 2.91
C PHE A 288 -16.88 20.10 4.33
N SER A 289 -17.43 21.27 4.69
CA SER A 289 -17.15 21.93 5.97
C SER A 289 -17.45 21.04 7.16
N GLU A 290 -18.57 20.30 7.14
CA GLU A 290 -18.96 19.37 8.20
C GLU A 290 -17.93 18.24 8.39
N SER A 291 -17.36 17.71 7.30
CA SER A 291 -16.26 16.72 7.37
C SER A 291 -14.99 17.34 7.96
N VAL A 292 -14.69 18.58 7.60
CA VAL A 292 -13.50 19.27 8.12
C VAL A 292 -13.66 19.51 9.62
N GLU A 293 -14.78 20.09 10.03
CA GLU A 293 -15.12 20.34 11.44
C GLU A 293 -15.09 19.05 12.26
N GLY A 294 -15.70 17.97 11.76
CA GLY A 294 -15.68 16.69 12.46
C GLY A 294 -14.28 16.08 12.58
N THR A 295 -13.40 16.29 11.59
CA THR A 295 -12.00 15.87 11.70
C THR A 295 -11.23 16.72 12.71
N VAL A 296 -11.47 18.04 12.71
CA VAL A 296 -10.85 18.99 13.63
C VAL A 296 -11.27 18.72 15.07
N GLN A 297 -12.55 18.46 15.34
CA GLN A 297 -13.04 18.10 16.68
C GLN A 297 -12.31 16.86 17.21
N ARG A 298 -12.21 15.80 16.40
CA ARG A 298 -11.46 14.58 16.76
C ARG A 298 -9.97 14.81 16.96
N PHE A 299 -9.40 15.86 16.38
CA PHE A 299 -8.02 16.27 16.67
C PHE A 299 -7.92 16.94 18.02
N HIS A 300 -8.87 17.82 18.36
CA HIS A 300 -8.93 18.50 19.65
C HIS A 300 -9.21 17.54 20.80
N ASP A 301 -10.27 16.72 20.72
CA ASP A 301 -10.65 15.77 21.78
C ASP A 301 -9.46 14.88 22.16
N ALA A 302 -8.79 14.35 21.15
CA ALA A 302 -7.67 13.45 21.38
C ALA A 302 -6.35 14.15 21.77
N ALA A 303 -6.26 15.47 21.64
CA ALA A 303 -5.12 16.24 22.12
C ALA A 303 -5.32 16.71 23.57
N GLU A 304 -6.56 16.72 24.06
CA GLU A 304 -6.89 16.98 25.46
C GLU A 304 -6.58 15.75 26.35
N ASP A 305 -6.81 14.55 25.82
CA ASP A 305 -6.65 13.29 26.58
C ASP A 305 -5.26 12.63 26.42
N GLU A 306 -4.54 12.88 25.32
CA GLU A 306 -3.27 12.21 25.00
C GLU A 306 -2.15 13.21 24.66
N ASP A 307 -0.96 13.00 25.23
CA ASP A 307 0.22 13.76 24.83
C ASP A 307 0.68 13.32 23.43
N PHE A 308 0.92 14.28 22.53
CA PHE A 308 1.23 13.99 21.12
C PHE A 308 2.49 13.13 20.97
N SER A 309 3.49 13.38 21.83
CA SER A 309 4.76 12.66 21.80
C SER A 309 4.61 11.20 22.21
N ASP A 310 3.81 10.94 23.25
CA ASP A 310 3.51 9.59 23.73
C ASP A 310 2.70 8.83 22.68
N ARG A 311 1.67 9.45 22.11
CA ARG A 311 0.86 8.87 21.02
C ARG A 311 1.69 8.45 19.81
N VAL A 312 2.62 9.31 19.37
CA VAL A 312 3.53 8.97 18.25
C VAL A 312 4.44 7.83 18.68
N GLY A 313 4.98 7.87 19.90
CA GLY A 313 5.74 6.78 20.50
C GLY A 313 4.99 5.45 20.43
N THR A 314 3.78 5.40 20.97
CA THR A 314 2.89 4.23 20.97
C THR A 314 2.56 3.75 19.56
N MET A 315 2.30 4.65 18.61
CA MET A 315 1.99 4.26 17.24
C MET A 315 3.14 3.50 16.54
N PHE A 316 4.40 3.88 16.80
CA PHE A 316 5.56 3.28 16.14
C PHE A 316 6.21 2.16 16.95
N LEU A 317 6.30 2.34 18.27
CA LEU A 317 6.97 1.43 19.19
C LEU A 317 5.98 0.52 19.93
N GLY A 318 4.69 0.81 19.94
CA GLY A 318 3.69 0.03 20.66
C GLY A 318 3.45 0.51 22.08
N GLU A 319 2.40 -0.02 22.69
CA GLU A 319 1.92 0.28 24.02
C GLU A 319 2.97 -0.11 25.07
N SER A 320 3.18 0.74 26.08
CA SER A 320 4.12 0.45 27.18
C SER A 320 3.74 -0.82 27.94
N GLU A 321 2.44 -1.14 28.00
CA GLU A 321 1.89 -2.37 28.58
C GLU A 321 2.37 -3.64 27.87
N ALA A 322 2.53 -3.58 26.54
CA ALA A 322 3.07 -4.70 25.75
C ALA A 322 4.50 -5.07 26.19
N TYR A 323 5.23 -4.11 26.76
CA TYR A 323 6.58 -4.29 27.29
C TYR A 323 6.62 -4.59 28.79
N ALA A 324 5.52 -4.37 29.53
CA ALA A 324 5.49 -4.49 30.98
C ALA A 324 5.52 -5.95 31.47
N LYS A 325 5.00 -6.89 30.67
CA LYS A 325 5.05 -8.33 30.95
C LYS A 325 5.58 -9.11 29.73
N PRO A 326 6.89 -9.05 29.46
CA PRO A 326 7.44 -9.70 28.28
C PRO A 326 7.36 -11.22 28.45
N SER A 327 6.48 -11.87 27.68
CA SER A 327 6.56 -13.31 27.48
C SER A 327 7.71 -13.61 26.52
N LEU A 328 8.64 -14.47 26.94
CA LEU A 328 9.74 -14.89 26.07
C LEU A 328 9.22 -15.61 24.83
N LEU A 329 8.16 -16.41 24.98
CA LEU A 329 7.55 -17.20 23.91
C LEU A 329 6.54 -16.39 23.09
N GLY A 330 5.82 -15.46 23.74
CA GLY A 330 4.61 -14.83 23.21
C GLY A 330 3.36 -15.69 23.40
N ALA A 331 2.20 -15.11 23.12
CA ALA A 331 0.87 -15.69 23.34
C ALA A 331 0.41 -16.63 22.19
N GLY A 332 1.28 -16.97 21.24
CA GLY A 332 0.96 -17.85 20.12
C GLY A 332 0.75 -17.14 18.79
N LEU A 333 1.53 -17.53 17.78
CA LEU A 333 1.46 -16.99 16.41
C LEU A 333 0.06 -17.13 15.82
N GLY A 334 -0.49 -16.00 15.36
CA GLY A 334 -1.83 -15.85 14.79
C GLY A 334 -2.88 -15.34 15.76
N ARG A 335 -2.65 -15.39 17.09
CA ARG A 335 -3.66 -15.08 18.11
C ARG A 335 -4.13 -13.62 18.09
N GLY A 336 -3.28 -12.69 17.66
CA GLY A 336 -3.62 -11.27 17.52
C GLY A 336 -4.47 -10.94 16.29
N SER A 337 -4.78 -11.92 15.43
CA SER A 337 -5.49 -11.68 14.18
C SER A 337 -7.01 -11.75 14.33
N ASN A 338 -7.70 -10.95 13.51
CA ASN A 338 -9.17 -10.96 13.44
C ASN A 338 -9.75 -12.33 13.03
N LEU A 339 -8.95 -13.15 12.33
CA LEU A 339 -9.36 -14.50 11.94
C LEU A 339 -9.25 -15.47 13.12
N ALA A 340 -8.21 -15.33 13.96
CA ALA A 340 -8.06 -16.17 15.14
C ALA A 340 -9.13 -15.86 16.19
N SER A 341 -9.49 -14.59 16.42
CA SER A 341 -10.56 -14.25 17.35
C SER A 341 -11.91 -14.83 16.92
N TYR A 342 -12.22 -14.76 15.61
CA TYR A 342 -13.41 -15.40 15.06
C TYR A 342 -13.43 -16.92 15.25
N LEU A 343 -12.28 -17.59 15.10
CA LEU A 343 -12.18 -19.04 15.29
C LEU A 343 -12.26 -19.47 16.76
N GLU A 344 -11.70 -18.70 17.69
CA GLU A 344 -11.72 -19.03 19.12
C GLU A 344 -13.03 -18.64 19.81
N ARG A 345 -13.63 -17.49 19.46
CA ARG A 345 -14.75 -16.90 20.19
C ARG A 345 -16.04 -16.78 19.39
N GLY A 346 -16.01 -17.04 18.08
CA GLY A 346 -17.15 -16.83 17.17
C GLY A 346 -17.39 -15.36 16.79
N GLU A 347 -16.64 -14.42 17.38
CA GLU A 347 -16.77 -12.98 17.16
C GLU A 347 -15.39 -12.32 16.94
N ILE A 348 -15.37 -11.19 16.22
CA ILE A 348 -14.13 -10.45 15.95
C ILE A 348 -13.87 -9.49 17.13
N THR A 349 -13.01 -9.92 18.06
CA THR A 349 -12.55 -9.09 19.19
C THR A 349 -11.04 -8.85 19.11
N PHE A 350 -10.57 -7.70 19.59
CA PHE A 350 -9.14 -7.45 19.81
C PHE A 350 -8.68 -8.24 21.04
N MET A 351 -7.81 -9.24 20.84
CA MET A 351 -7.31 -10.11 21.93
C MET A 351 -5.93 -9.71 22.46
N LEU A 352 -5.19 -8.92 21.70
CA LEU A 352 -3.84 -8.42 21.98
C LEU A 352 -3.83 -6.90 21.73
N SER A 353 -2.69 -6.27 21.98
CA SER A 353 -2.41 -4.86 21.69
C SER A 353 -2.97 -4.37 20.35
N GLU A 354 -3.40 -3.11 20.31
CA GLU A 354 -4.02 -2.50 19.13
C GLU A 354 -2.96 -2.16 18.08
N THR A 355 -1.80 -1.68 18.53
CA THR A 355 -0.70 -1.31 17.65
C THR A 355 -0.07 -2.54 16.99
N GLU A 356 0.52 -2.34 15.81
CA GLU A 356 1.22 -3.39 15.09
C GLU A 356 2.46 -3.90 15.84
N THR A 357 3.25 -2.99 16.41
CA THR A 357 4.48 -3.34 17.14
C THR A 357 4.15 -4.06 18.44
N GLY A 358 3.20 -3.54 19.24
CA GLY A 358 2.73 -4.19 20.47
C GLY A 358 2.19 -5.58 20.20
N ARG A 359 1.28 -5.72 19.22
CA ARG A 359 0.74 -7.03 18.82
C ARG A 359 1.82 -8.01 18.37
N THR A 360 2.80 -7.54 17.59
CA THR A 360 3.91 -8.38 17.12
C THR A 360 4.69 -8.97 18.29
N ILE A 361 4.97 -8.16 19.30
CA ILE A 361 5.74 -8.56 20.48
C ILE A 361 4.93 -9.50 21.36
N GLU A 362 3.67 -9.17 21.64
CA GLU A 362 2.81 -10.04 22.45
C GLU A 362 2.54 -11.40 21.80
N GLU A 363 2.36 -11.43 20.48
CA GLU A 363 2.06 -12.65 19.74
C GLU A 363 3.27 -13.60 19.64
N ALA A 364 4.47 -13.06 19.41
CA ALA A 364 5.66 -13.84 19.06
C ALA A 364 6.81 -13.75 20.06
N GLY A 365 6.69 -12.98 21.15
CA GLY A 365 7.72 -12.82 22.16
C GLY A 365 9.05 -12.37 21.57
N LEU A 366 10.13 -13.11 21.84
CA LEU A 366 11.48 -12.81 21.33
C LEU A 366 11.54 -12.74 19.80
N LEU A 367 10.82 -13.62 19.10
CA LEU A 367 10.73 -13.59 17.64
C LEU A 367 10.04 -12.31 17.15
N GLY A 368 9.10 -11.77 17.93
CA GLY A 368 8.44 -10.50 17.68
C GLY A 368 9.42 -9.33 17.69
N TYR A 369 10.28 -9.24 18.70
CA TYR A 369 11.35 -8.22 18.75
C TYR A 369 12.29 -8.30 17.55
N LEU A 370 12.70 -9.52 17.17
CA LEU A 370 13.51 -9.73 15.97
C LEU A 370 12.78 -9.27 14.70
N TYR A 371 11.48 -9.54 14.59
CA TYR A 371 10.67 -9.10 13.46
C TYR A 371 10.58 -7.58 13.37
N VAL A 372 10.35 -6.90 14.50
CA VAL A 372 10.33 -5.43 14.58
C VAL A 372 11.69 -4.85 14.18
N ALA A 373 12.79 -5.41 14.67
CA ALA A 373 14.14 -5.00 14.27
C ALA A 373 14.40 -5.20 12.77
N LEU A 374 13.90 -6.30 12.18
CA LEU A 374 13.97 -6.56 10.75
C LEU A 374 13.15 -5.53 9.96
N LYS A 375 11.91 -5.22 10.38
CA LYS A 375 11.07 -4.17 9.78
C LYS A 375 11.80 -2.83 9.77
N PHE A 376 12.35 -2.41 10.90
CA PHE A 376 13.13 -1.17 11.03
C PHE A 376 14.34 -1.15 10.08
N THR A 377 15.10 -2.25 10.04
CA THR A 377 16.25 -2.40 9.13
C THR A 377 15.84 -2.24 7.66
N VAL A 378 14.72 -2.86 7.26
CA VAL A 378 14.18 -2.75 5.89
C VAL A 378 13.77 -1.31 5.58
N CYS A 379 13.11 -0.61 6.51
CA CYS A 379 12.73 0.79 6.35
C CYS A 379 13.96 1.70 6.12
N VAL A 380 14.97 1.60 6.99
CA VAL A 380 16.19 2.42 6.92
C VAL A 380 16.97 2.12 5.63
N ALA A 381 17.20 0.84 5.33
CA ALA A 381 17.91 0.45 4.11
C ALA A 381 17.14 0.87 2.84
N GLY A 382 15.83 0.67 2.84
CA GLY A 382 14.94 1.06 1.75
C GLY A 382 14.97 2.55 1.45
N LEU A 383 14.79 3.38 2.49
CA LEU A 383 14.84 4.83 2.36
C LEU A 383 16.22 5.32 1.89
N TRP A 384 17.31 4.74 2.41
CA TRP A 384 18.66 5.05 1.97
C TRP A 384 18.87 4.76 0.48
N LEU A 385 18.41 3.59 0.02
CA LEU A 385 18.45 3.20 -1.40
C LEU A 385 17.57 4.11 -2.28
N ALA A 386 16.41 4.54 -1.77
CA ALA A 386 15.50 5.45 -2.45
C ALA A 386 16.12 6.84 -2.64
N VAL A 387 16.77 7.39 -1.61
CA VAL A 387 17.52 8.65 -1.70
C VAL A 387 18.65 8.53 -2.73
N GLY A 388 19.38 7.43 -2.72
CA GLY A 388 20.41 7.16 -3.72
C GLY A 388 19.85 7.10 -5.16
N ALA A 389 18.66 6.52 -5.34
CA ALA A 389 17.98 6.47 -6.64
C ALA A 389 17.47 7.84 -7.09
N ALA A 390 16.90 8.63 -6.16
CA ALA A 390 16.39 9.96 -6.43
C ALA A 390 17.51 10.92 -6.84
N ARG A 391 18.65 10.89 -6.15
CA ARG A 391 19.84 11.70 -6.50
C ARG A 391 20.35 11.45 -7.92
N ARG A 392 20.22 10.22 -8.44
CA ARG A 392 20.66 9.84 -9.79
C ARG A 392 19.63 10.15 -10.88
N SER A 393 18.34 9.99 -10.57
CA SER A 393 17.25 10.08 -11.54
C SER A 393 16.55 11.44 -11.56
N GLY A 394 16.68 12.23 -10.48
CA GLY A 394 15.91 13.45 -10.26
C GLY A 394 14.43 13.20 -9.96
N ASN A 395 14.02 11.94 -9.71
CA ASN A 395 12.63 11.55 -9.45
C ASN A 395 12.45 11.16 -7.97
N SER A 396 11.47 11.77 -7.31
CA SER A 396 11.14 11.53 -5.90
C SER A 396 10.27 10.29 -5.65
N PHE A 397 9.80 9.61 -6.70
CA PHE A 397 8.80 8.55 -6.59
C PHE A 397 9.19 7.44 -5.60
N ALA A 398 10.43 6.96 -5.66
CA ALA A 398 10.91 5.93 -4.73
C ALA A 398 10.92 6.42 -3.27
N ILE A 399 11.26 7.69 -3.02
CA ILE A 399 11.25 8.27 -1.67
C ILE A 399 9.81 8.34 -1.15
N LEU A 400 8.87 8.84 -1.96
CA LEU A 400 7.46 8.94 -1.57
C LEU A 400 6.87 7.57 -1.23
N LEU A 401 7.19 6.55 -2.03
CA LEU A 401 6.78 5.17 -1.73
C LEU A 401 7.38 4.66 -0.41
N TRP A 402 8.67 4.91 -0.14
CA TRP A 402 9.31 4.47 1.11
C TRP A 402 8.85 5.20 2.36
N LEU A 403 8.40 6.46 2.25
CA LEU A 403 7.77 7.16 3.36
C LEU A 403 6.47 6.46 3.77
N VAL A 404 5.61 6.15 2.80
CA VAL A 404 4.39 5.39 3.07
C VAL A 404 4.69 3.95 3.47
N ALA A 405 5.72 3.31 2.89
CA ALA A 405 6.07 1.93 3.22
C ALA A 405 6.63 1.81 4.64
N THR A 406 7.32 2.85 5.13
CA THR A 406 7.77 2.93 6.53
C THR A 406 6.58 3.03 7.48
N LEU A 407 5.60 3.89 7.18
CA LEU A 407 4.35 3.94 7.95
C LEU A 407 3.63 2.59 7.92
N CYS A 408 3.50 2.00 6.73
CA CYS A 408 2.89 0.69 6.54
C CYS A 408 3.55 -0.40 7.39
N LEU A 409 4.88 -0.49 7.39
CA LEU A 409 5.60 -1.55 8.12
C LEU A 409 5.56 -1.37 9.63
N LEU A 410 5.49 -0.14 10.12
CA LEU A 410 5.61 0.16 11.55
C LEU A 410 4.26 0.38 12.24
N THR A 411 3.22 0.83 11.53
CA THR A 411 1.97 1.27 12.17
C THR A 411 0.72 0.54 11.69
N TRP A 412 0.73 -0.08 10.51
CA TRP A 412 -0.46 -0.80 10.03
C TRP A 412 -0.52 -2.20 10.62
N SER A 413 -1.74 -2.66 10.91
CA SER A 413 -2.04 -4.00 11.42
C SER A 413 -1.76 -5.10 10.37
N LEU A 414 -0.48 -5.28 10.01
CA LEU A 414 -0.03 -6.22 9.01
C LEU A 414 -0.23 -7.66 9.46
N ILE A 415 0.00 -7.97 10.74
CA ILE A 415 -0.21 -9.33 11.26
C ILE A 415 -1.61 -9.52 11.87
N GLY A 416 -2.37 -8.44 12.10
CA GLY A 416 -3.67 -8.50 12.76
C GLY A 416 -4.89 -8.47 11.84
N GLN A 417 -4.82 -7.74 10.71
CA GLN A 417 -6.00 -7.45 9.89
C GLN A 417 -5.84 -7.93 8.43
N LEU A 418 -6.84 -8.65 7.91
CA LEU A 418 -6.77 -9.29 6.59
C LEU A 418 -6.46 -8.30 5.45
N THR A 419 -7.14 -7.15 5.41
CA THR A 419 -6.98 -6.16 4.32
C THR A 419 -5.65 -5.41 4.42
N ALA A 420 -5.23 -5.01 5.63
CA ALA A 420 -3.93 -4.37 5.83
C ALA A 420 -2.77 -5.31 5.53
N ASN A 421 -2.88 -6.60 5.88
CA ASN A 421 -1.89 -7.63 5.57
C ASN A 421 -1.61 -7.70 4.05
N VAL A 422 -2.65 -7.91 3.24
CA VAL A 422 -2.47 -8.02 1.78
C VAL A 422 -2.01 -6.71 1.15
N LEU A 423 -2.70 -5.60 1.41
CA LEU A 423 -2.38 -4.32 0.77
C LEU A 423 -1.00 -3.82 1.19
N GLY A 424 -0.64 -4.00 2.47
CA GLY A 424 0.65 -3.58 3.00
C GLY A 424 1.81 -4.33 2.36
N PHE A 425 1.79 -5.67 2.35
CA PHE A 425 2.88 -6.43 1.74
C PHE A 425 2.94 -6.32 0.21
N LEU A 426 1.79 -6.19 -0.48
CA LEU A 426 1.77 -5.83 -1.90
C LEU A 426 2.47 -4.49 -2.14
N PHE A 427 2.16 -3.49 -1.31
CA PHE A 427 2.74 -2.16 -1.42
C PHE A 427 4.23 -2.12 -1.10
N VAL A 428 4.68 -2.82 -0.07
CA VAL A 428 6.11 -2.96 0.26
C VAL A 428 6.86 -3.66 -0.88
N GLY A 429 6.32 -4.76 -1.41
CA GLY A 429 6.88 -5.46 -2.57
C GLY A 429 6.98 -4.58 -3.82
N PHE A 430 5.91 -3.84 -4.13
CA PHE A 430 5.90 -2.85 -5.20
C PHE A 430 6.94 -1.75 -4.99
N THR A 431 7.06 -1.22 -3.76
CA THR A 431 8.02 -0.17 -3.40
C THR A 431 9.46 -0.62 -3.61
N MET A 432 9.78 -1.83 -3.17
CA MET A 432 11.08 -2.46 -3.41
C MET A 432 11.35 -2.66 -4.91
N ALA A 433 10.35 -3.10 -5.69
CA ALA A 433 10.46 -3.24 -7.14
C ALA A 433 10.78 -1.92 -7.83
N VAL A 434 10.06 -0.85 -7.47
CA VAL A 434 10.28 0.51 -8.02
C VAL A 434 11.68 1.00 -7.68
N THR A 435 12.14 0.81 -6.43
CA THR A 435 13.49 1.24 -6.02
C THR A 435 14.57 0.48 -6.77
N ARG A 436 14.41 -0.84 -6.94
CA ARG A 436 15.32 -1.66 -7.76
C ARG A 436 15.38 -1.17 -9.20
N LEU A 437 14.23 -0.99 -9.86
CA LEU A 437 14.16 -0.54 -11.25
C LEU A 437 14.69 0.89 -11.43
N ALA A 438 14.46 1.77 -10.45
CA ALA A 438 15.01 3.12 -10.42
C ALA A 438 16.55 3.09 -10.35
N ARG A 439 17.11 2.25 -9.48
CA ARG A 439 18.57 2.07 -9.34
C ARG A 439 19.21 1.50 -10.61
N GLN A 440 18.49 0.65 -11.33
CA GLN A 440 18.92 0.11 -12.63
C GLN A 440 18.72 1.09 -13.80
N GLY A 441 18.10 2.26 -13.56
CA GLY A 441 17.82 3.26 -14.60
C GLY A 441 16.76 2.81 -15.62
N ARG A 442 15.95 1.81 -15.30
CA ARG A 442 14.97 1.20 -16.22
C ARG A 442 13.66 1.97 -16.27
N LEU A 443 13.30 2.67 -15.19
CA LEU A 443 12.09 3.51 -15.13
C LEU A 443 12.19 4.79 -15.98
N ALA A 444 13.40 5.29 -16.25
CA ALA A 444 13.59 6.51 -17.05
C ALA A 444 13.53 6.26 -18.57
N ARG A 445 13.57 4.99 -19.02
CA ARG A 445 13.57 4.63 -20.46
C ARG A 445 12.17 4.60 -21.07
N THR A 446 11.12 4.50 -20.26
CA THR A 446 9.72 4.42 -20.70
C THR A 446 9.11 5.79 -21.03
N ASP A 447 9.66 6.90 -20.51
CA ASP A 447 9.18 8.27 -20.78
C ASP A 447 9.61 8.85 -22.15
N GLY A 448 9.97 8.00 -23.12
CA GLY A 448 10.19 8.40 -24.51
C GLY A 448 11.38 9.33 -24.77
N ARG A 449 12.18 9.69 -23.76
CA ARG A 449 13.37 10.53 -23.95
C ARG A 449 14.59 9.66 -24.21
N ALA A 450 14.80 9.34 -25.49
CA ALA A 450 16.10 8.91 -25.99
C ALA A 450 17.17 9.90 -25.50
N ARG A 451 18.23 9.40 -24.85
CA ARG A 451 19.42 10.22 -24.57
C ARG A 451 19.90 10.82 -25.89
N PRO A 452 20.20 12.12 -25.98
CA PRO A 452 21.00 12.60 -27.09
C PRO A 452 22.34 11.85 -27.02
N ARG A 453 22.70 11.18 -28.12
CA ARG A 453 24.04 10.60 -28.28
C ARG A 453 25.03 11.73 -28.04
N ARG A 454 25.97 11.54 -27.11
CA ARG A 454 27.12 12.44 -27.01
C ARG A 454 27.80 12.48 -28.38
N PRO A 455 28.09 13.66 -28.96
CA PRO A 455 29.00 13.72 -30.09
C PRO A 455 30.34 13.12 -29.63
N ARG A 456 30.92 12.31 -30.50
CA ARG A 456 32.26 11.73 -30.31
C ARG A 456 33.31 12.81 -30.31
#